data_AF-A0A7T8JVZ2-F1
#
_entry.id   AF-A0A7T8JVZ2-F1
#
_cell.length_a   1.000
_cell.length_b   1.000
_cell.length_c   1.000
_cell.angle_alpha   90.00
_cell.angle_beta   90.00
_cell.angle_gamma   90.00
#
_symmetry.space_group_name_H-M   'P 1'
#
loop_
_entity.id
_entity.type
_entity.pdbx_description
1 polymer ?
#
loop_
_entity_poly.entity_id
_entity_poly.type
_entity_poly.pdbx_seq_one_letter_code
_entity_poly.pdbx_strand_id
1 'polypeptide(L)' 'IILGVDRLDYTKGLVARLKAFVRLFEKYPEWISKVILVQIAVPSRTEVQEYKELKKQIDILVGQINGDYSTASWAPIR' A
#
# COMPACT_ATOMS: atom_id res chain seq x y z
N ILE A 1 -3.21 -7.80 -11.73
CA ILE A 1 -3.19 -7.89 -10.24
C ILE A 1 -1.72 -7.92 -9.81
N ILE A 2 -1.35 -7.11 -8.83
CA ILE A 2 -0.03 -7.14 -8.17
C ILE A 2 -0.26 -7.69 -6.77
N LEU A 3 0.56 -8.66 -6.34
CA LEU A 3 0.45 -9.28 -5.03
C LEU A 3 1.74 -9.06 -4.24
N GLY A 4 1.62 -8.51 -3.04
CA GLY A 4 2.70 -8.43 -2.06
C GLY A 4 2.31 -9.19 -0.79
N VAL A 5 3.18 -10.08 -0.33
CA VAL A 5 3.00 -10.82 0.93
C VAL A 5 4.28 -10.71 1.73
N ASP A 6 4.24 -9.95 2.81
CA ASP A 6 5.41 -9.67 3.64
C ASP A 6 5.02 -9.59 5.11
N ARG A 7 6.00 -9.82 6.00
CA ARG A 7 5.83 -9.38 7.39
C ARG A 7 5.84 -7.86 7.43
N LEU A 8 5.08 -7.29 8.36
CA LEU A 8 5.17 -5.89 8.74
C LEU A 8 6.56 -5.66 9.36
N ASP A 9 7.52 -5.24 8.55
CA ASP A 9 8.92 -5.06 8.94
C ASP A 9 9.54 -3.96 8.08
N TYR A 10 10.30 -3.05 8.70
CA TYR A 10 10.84 -1.86 8.03
C TYR A 10 11.85 -2.22 6.93
N THR A 11 12.48 -3.40 7.02
CA THR A 11 13.42 -3.91 6.00
C THR A 11 12.73 -4.32 4.69
N LYS A 12 11.40 -4.43 4.65
CA LYS A 12 10.64 -4.88 3.48
C LYS A 12 10.24 -3.77 2.52
N GLY A 13 10.50 -2.50 2.88
CA GLY A 13 10.26 -1.37 1.99
C GLY A 13 8.79 -1.18 1.60
N LEU A 14 7.85 -1.59 2.45
CA LEU A 14 6.40 -1.52 2.17
C LEU A 14 5.94 -0.11 1.80
N VAL A 15 6.41 0.91 2.52
CA VAL A 15 6.12 2.32 2.21
C VAL A 15 6.63 2.73 0.83
N ALA A 16 7.84 2.30 0.47
CA ALA A 16 8.41 2.59 -0.84
C ALA A 16 7.61 1.91 -1.97
N ARG A 17 7.13 0.68 -1.75
CA ARG A 17 6.27 -0.04 -2.70
C ARG A 17 4.94 0.69 -2.93
N LEU A 18 4.29 1.15 -1.88
CA LEU A 18 3.06 1.94 -1.99
C LEU A 18 3.28 3.24 -2.77
N LYS A 19 4.36 3.98 -2.49
CA LYS A 19 4.73 5.18 -3.24
C LYS A 19 5.04 4.88 -4.72
N ALA A 20 5.73 3.78 -4.99
CA ALA A 20 6.00 3.36 -6.36
C ALA A 20 4.72 3.00 -7.13
N PHE A 21 3.71 2.44 -6.43
CA PHE A 21 2.41 2.16 -7.02
C PHE A 21 1.65 3.45 -7.38
N VAL A 22 1.73 4.51 -6.57
CA VAL A 22 1.22 5.84 -6.97
C VAL A 22 1.96 6.37 -8.18
N ARG A 23 3.30 6.24 -8.20
CA ARG A 23 4.13 6.69 -9.32
C ARG A 23 3.79 5.99 -10.64
N LEU A 24 3.31 4.74 -10.59
CA LEU A 24 2.76 4.07 -11.77
C LEU A 24 1.59 4.86 -12.35
N PHE A 25 0.64 5.30 -11.53
CA PHE A 25 -0.51 6.08 -12.01
C PHE A 25 -0.12 7.48 -12.49
N GLU A 26 0.84 8.14 -11.83
CA GLU A 26 1.36 9.45 -12.27
C GLU A 26 2.00 9.37 -13.66
N LYS A 27 2.80 8.32 -13.89
CA LYS A 27 3.59 8.18 -15.13
C LYS A 27 2.81 7.49 -16.25
N TYR A 28 1.89 6.61 -15.89
CA TYR A 28 1.10 5.77 -16.80
C TYR A 28 -0.38 5.74 -16.36
N PRO A 29 -1.12 6.84 -16.56
CA PRO A 29 -2.51 6.96 -16.12
C PRO A 29 -3.45 5.91 -16.73
N GLU A 30 -3.07 5.28 -17.84
CA GLU A 30 -3.84 4.22 -18.49
C GLU A 30 -4.05 2.97 -17.62
N TRP A 31 -3.30 2.83 -16.52
CA TRP A 31 -3.44 1.74 -15.55
C TRP A 31 -4.43 2.01 -14.42
N ILE A 32 -4.88 3.26 -14.24
CA ILE A 32 -5.93 3.60 -13.28
C ILE A 32 -7.18 2.78 -13.63
N SER A 33 -7.82 2.20 -12.61
CA SER A 33 -8.98 1.28 -12.77
C SER A 33 -8.71 -0.03 -13.51
N LYS A 34 -7.46 -0.36 -13.87
CA LYS A 34 -7.09 -1.63 -14.55
C LYS A 34 -6.19 -2.54 -13.73
N VAL A 35 -5.45 -1.99 -12.77
CA VAL A 35 -4.59 -2.76 -11.87
C VAL A 35 -5.03 -2.57 -10.42
N ILE A 36 -4.79 -3.58 -9.60
CA ILE A 36 -4.95 -3.52 -8.14
C ILE A 36 -3.67 -4.07 -7.51
N LEU A 37 -3.30 -3.50 -6.36
CA LEU A 37 -2.30 -4.02 -5.45
C LEU A 37 -3.01 -4.71 -4.28
N VAL A 38 -2.77 -6.00 -4.09
CA VAL A 38 -3.17 -6.72 -2.88
C VAL A 38 -1.94 -6.85 -1.99
N GLN A 39 -1.94 -6.21 -0.83
CA GLN A 39 -0.81 -6.19 0.09
C GLN A 39 -1.16 -6.87 1.42
N ILE A 40 -0.74 -8.12 1.57
CA ILE A 40 -0.86 -8.86 2.81
C ILE A 40 0.35 -8.52 3.69
N ALA A 41 0.12 -7.79 4.77
CA ALA A 41 1.12 -7.48 5.79
C ALA A 41 0.86 -8.32 7.04
N VAL A 42 1.65 -9.38 7.23
CA VAL A 42 1.54 -10.25 8.41
C VAL A 42 2.12 -9.50 9.62
N PRO A 43 1.36 -9.30 10.72
CA PRO A 43 1.85 -8.60 11.90
C PRO A 43 3.15 -9.21 12.44
N SER A 44 4.08 -8.36 12.86
CA SER A 44 5.33 -8.78 13.50
C SER A 44 5.70 -7.77 14.58
N ARG A 45 6.20 -8.25 15.73
CA ARG A 45 6.72 -7.41 16.83
C ARG A 45 5.77 -6.25 17.22
N THR A 46 4.49 -6.56 17.39
CA THR A 46 3.40 -5.58 17.58
C THR A 46 3.54 -4.71 18.83
N GLU A 47 4.38 -5.09 19.78
CA GLU A 47 4.64 -4.31 21.00
C GLU A 47 5.73 -3.25 20.81
N VAL A 48 6.58 -3.40 19.78
CA VAL A 48 7.70 -2.51 19.48
C VAL A 48 7.18 -1.24 18.80
N GLN A 49 7.59 -0.08 19.31
CA GLN A 49 7.04 1.22 18.92
C GLN A 49 7.26 1.53 17.43
N GLU A 50 8.44 1.22 16.91
CA GLU A 50 8.83 1.43 15.51
C GLU A 50 7.94 0.62 14.55
N TYR A 51 7.52 -0.59 14.96
CA TYR A 51 6.60 -1.43 14.17
C TYR A 51 5.18 -0.88 14.19
N LYS A 52 4.73 -0.29 15.32
CA LYS A 52 3.44 0.42 15.39
C LYS A 52 3.42 1.66 14.51
N GLU A 53 4.51 2.42 14.52
CA GLU A 53 4.68 3.61 13.67
C GLU A 53 4.70 3.26 12.20
N LEU A 54 5.43 2.20 11.82
CA LEU A 54 5.42 1.68 10.46
C LEU A 54 4.01 1.27 10.02
N LYS A 55 3.27 0.55 10.88
CA LYS A 55 1.87 0.19 10.60
C LYS A 55 1.02 1.43 10.36
N LYS A 56 1.09 2.40 11.26
CA LYS A 56 0.34 3.66 11.17
C LYS A 56 0.68 4.40 9.87
N GLN A 57 1.95 4.46 9.49
CA GLN A 57 2.38 5.10 8.24
C GLN A 57 1.80 4.39 7.01
N ILE A 58 1.82 3.06 7.00
CA ILE A 58 1.22 2.24 5.93
C ILE A 58 -0.29 2.48 5.86
N ASP A 59 -1.00 2.42 6.98
CA ASP A 59 -2.45 2.61 7.04
C ASP A 59 -2.87 4.00 6.52
N ILE A 60 -2.15 5.05 6.93
CA ILE A 60 -2.38 6.43 6.44
C ILE A 60 -2.18 6.50 4.93
N LEU A 61 -1.09 5.92 4.42
CA LEU A 61 -0.76 5.98 3.00
C LEU A 61 -1.76 5.19 2.15
N VAL A 62 -2.19 4.01 2.61
CA VAL A 62 -3.26 3.24 1.95
C VAL A 62 -4.56 4.04 1.93
N GLY A 63 -4.93 4.66 3.05
CA GLY A 63 -6.11 5.51 3.14
C GLY A 63 -6.07 6.69 2.16
N GLN A 64 -4.93 7.37 2.06
CA GLN A 64 -4.71 8.46 1.11
C GLN A 64 -4.85 7.97 -0.34
N ILE A 65 -4.11 6.93 -0.72
CA ILE A 65 -4.12 6.42 -2.10
C ILE A 65 -5.52 5.92 -2.49
N ASN A 66 -6.20 5.18 -1.61
CA ASN A 66 -7.55 4.76 -1.88
C ASN A 66 -8.51 5.96 -1.94
N GLY A 67 -8.33 7.00 -1.11
CA GLY A 67 -9.14 8.22 -1.17
C GLY A 67 -8.97 8.99 -2.48
N ASP A 68 -7.74 9.06 -3.00
CA ASP A 68 -7.42 9.84 -4.21
C ASP A 68 -7.90 9.15 -5.50
N TYR A 69 -7.87 7.82 -5.56
CA TYR A 69 -8.08 7.08 -6.81
C TYR A 69 -9.30 6.16 -6.82
N SER A 70 -9.88 5.76 -5.68
CA SER A 70 -10.98 4.79 -5.69
C SER A 70 -12.23 5.34 -6.38
N THR A 71 -12.98 4.42 -6.97
CA THR A 71 -14.34 4.65 -7.48
C THR A 71 -15.32 3.73 -6.77
N ALA A 72 -16.62 3.84 -7.08
CA ALA A 72 -17.64 2.98 -6.48
C ALA A 72 -17.41 1.46 -6.69
N SER A 73 -16.71 1.07 -7.76
CA SER A 73 -16.49 -0.34 -8.14
C SER A 73 -15.02 -0.78 -8.04
N TRP A 74 -14.10 0.14 -7.75
CA TRP A 74 -12.66 -0.15 -7.78
C TRP A 74 -11.91 0.59 -6.66
N ALA A 75 -11.03 -0.15 -5.98
CA ALA A 75 -10.06 0.41 -5.05
C ALA A 75 -8.66 -0.07 -5.49
N PRO A 76 -7.68 0.85 -5.59
CA PRO A 76 -6.35 0.52 -6.09
C PRO A 76 -5.57 -0.40 -5.15
N ILE A 77 -5.78 -0.30 -3.83
CA ILE A 77 -5.08 -1.10 -2.83
C ILE A 77 -6.06 -1.87 -1.95
N ARG A 78 -5.79 -3.17 -1.77
CA ARG A 78 -6.54 -4.10 -0.92
C ARG A 78 -5.62 -4.81 0.07
#